data_AF-A0A1H4AMN4-F1
#
_entry.id   AF-A0A1H4AMN4-F1
#
_cell.length_a   1.000
_cell.length_b   1.000
_cell.length_c   1.000
_cell.angle_alpha   90.00
_cell.angle_beta   90.00
_cell.angle_gamma   90.00
#
_symmetry.space_group_name_H-M   'P 1'
#
loop_
_entity.id
_entity.type
_entity.pdbx_description
1 polymer ?
#
loop_
_entity_poly.entity_id
_entity_poly.type
_entity_poly.pdbx_seq_one_letter_code
_entity_poly.pdbx_strand_id
1 'polypeptide(L)'
;MAGREDLIKGLSQAMSGGKEDELGRQFFADTNTLKTGAAGGNVEVSVTVSKEEFARIASGIVRYHVTDRRGIEDGNDIIFNEVESDGFTQTGHRLTKRVLDVKSYLQVQGLKDGFSIVSF
;
A
#
# COMPACT_ATOMS: atom_id res chain seq x y z
N MET A 1 22.61 -36.97 -16.72
CA MET A 1 21.18 -36.69 -16.58
C MET A 1 20.92 -36.42 -15.11
N ALA A 2 20.69 -35.16 -14.73
CA ALA A 2 20.48 -34.79 -13.33
C ALA A 2 19.12 -35.33 -12.87
N GLY A 3 19.13 -36.17 -11.83
CA GLY A 3 17.93 -36.82 -11.32
C GLY A 3 17.04 -35.81 -10.60
N ARG A 4 15.74 -36.13 -10.50
CA ARG A 4 14.72 -35.38 -9.76
C ARG A 4 15.18 -35.00 -8.34
N GLU A 5 16.05 -35.80 -7.73
CA GLU A 5 16.63 -35.56 -6.40
C GLU A 5 17.61 -34.38 -6.36
N ASP A 6 18.38 -34.13 -7.42
CA ASP A 6 19.30 -32.98 -7.48
C ASP A 6 18.54 -31.67 -7.63
N LEU A 7 17.42 -31.69 -8.35
CA LEU A 7 16.48 -30.57 -8.45
C LEU A 7 15.82 -30.27 -7.11
N ILE A 8 15.43 -31.30 -6.35
CA ILE A 8 14.83 -31.14 -5.01
C ILE A 8 15.87 -30.61 -4.01
N LYS A 9 17.12 -31.09 -4.07
CA LYS A 9 18.21 -30.55 -3.23
C LYS A 9 18.52 -29.09 -3.58
N GLY A 10 18.58 -28.74 -4.86
CA GLY A 10 18.80 -27.37 -5.32
C GLY A 10 17.67 -26.42 -4.89
N LEU A 11 16.40 -26.86 -4.98
CA LEU A 11 15.26 -26.07 -4.50
C LEU A 11 15.27 -25.92 -2.97
N SER A 12 15.60 -26.99 -2.25
CA SER A 12 15.63 -26.97 -0.79
C SER A 12 16.73 -26.02 -0.30
N GLN A 13 17.93 -26.05 -0.90
CA GLN A 13 19.02 -25.13 -0.58
C GLN A 13 18.70 -23.67 -0.93
N ALA A 14 17.97 -23.42 -2.01
CA ALA A 14 17.55 -22.06 -2.39
C ALA A 14 16.47 -21.49 -1.45
N MET A 15 15.60 -22.35 -0.89
CA MET A 15 14.53 -21.93 0.03
C MET A 15 14.99 -21.83 1.50
N SER A 16 15.92 -22.68 1.94
CA SER A 16 16.50 -22.61 3.29
C SER A 16 17.70 -21.65 3.31
N GLY A 17 17.45 -20.36 3.05
CA GLY A 17 18.45 -19.29 2.89
C GLY A 17 19.37 -19.03 4.10
N GLY A 18 20.19 -20.01 4.46
CA GLY A 18 21.26 -19.89 5.43
C GLY A 18 22.56 -19.49 4.73
N LYS A 19 22.74 -18.20 4.49
CA LYS A 19 24.11 -17.66 4.47
C LYS A 19 24.54 -17.51 5.93
N GLU A 20 25.26 -18.49 6.45
CA GLU A 20 26.00 -18.32 7.69
C GLU A 20 27.23 -17.44 7.41
N ASP A 21 27.32 -16.33 8.15
CA ASP A 21 28.53 -15.51 8.24
C ASP A 21 29.46 -16.10 9.31
N GLU A 22 30.78 -15.95 9.16
CA GLU A 22 31.86 -16.63 9.94
C GLU A 22 31.89 -16.28 11.45
N LEU A 23 30.89 -15.56 11.95
CA LEU A 23 30.74 -15.13 13.34
C LEU A 23 29.54 -15.75 14.08
N GLY A 24 28.87 -16.76 13.50
CA GLY A 24 27.81 -17.53 14.18
C GLY A 24 26.58 -16.69 14.59
N ARG A 25 26.37 -15.55 13.93
CA ARG A 25 25.21 -14.70 14.18
C ARG A 25 24.04 -15.19 13.35
N GLN A 26 23.07 -15.81 14.03
CA GLN A 26 21.77 -16.10 13.44
C GLN A 26 21.03 -14.77 13.26
N PHE A 27 20.87 -14.35 12.00
CA PHE A 27 19.91 -13.30 11.67
C PHE A 27 18.52 -13.92 11.78
N PHE A 28 17.82 -13.63 12.87
CA PHE A 28 16.36 -13.78 12.89
C PHE A 28 15.81 -12.73 11.94
N ALA A 29 15.39 -13.15 10.74
CA ALA A 29 14.49 -12.33 9.95
C ALA A 29 13.24 -12.11 10.81
N ASP A 30 13.05 -10.88 11.30
CA ASP A 30 11.88 -10.49 12.07
C ASP A 30 10.65 -10.59 11.15
N THR A 31 10.02 -11.77 11.17
CA THR A 31 8.91 -12.15 10.28
C THR A 31 7.65 -11.32 10.50
N ASN A 32 7.63 -10.40 11.47
CA ASN A 32 6.58 -9.40 11.59
C ASN A 32 6.52 -8.41 10.41
N THR A 33 7.56 -8.33 9.57
CA THR A 33 7.58 -7.43 8.39
C THR A 33 7.45 -8.13 7.04
N LEU A 34 7.30 -9.45 7.00
CA LEU A 34 7.08 -10.20 5.75
C LEU A 34 5.62 -10.66 5.63
N LYS A 35 4.71 -9.72 5.28
CA LYS A 35 3.40 -10.10 4.73
C LYS A 35 3.54 -10.39 3.23
N THR A 36 4.12 -11.52 2.88
CA THR A 36 4.05 -12.06 1.52
C THR A 36 2.77 -12.90 1.37
N GLY A 37 1.73 -12.25 0.83
CA GLY A 37 0.73 -12.82 -0.09
C GLY A 37 -0.19 -13.94 0.39
N ALA A 38 -1.44 -13.59 0.71
CA ALA A 38 -2.67 -14.23 0.19
C ALA A 38 -3.92 -13.64 0.86
N ALA A 39 -4.37 -12.48 0.39
CA ALA A 39 -5.78 -12.18 0.36
C ALA A 39 -6.02 -11.48 -0.97
N GLY A 40 -6.79 -12.10 -1.88
CA GLY A 40 -7.43 -11.39 -2.99
C GLY A 40 -8.52 -10.44 -2.47
N GLY A 41 -8.20 -9.72 -1.38
CA GLY A 41 -9.03 -8.73 -0.73
C GLY A 41 -8.57 -7.36 -1.19
N ASN A 42 -9.54 -6.48 -1.39
CA ASN A 42 -9.27 -5.08 -1.72
C ASN A 42 -8.21 -4.53 -0.78
N VAL A 43 -7.14 -3.97 -1.34
CA VAL A 43 -6.16 -3.23 -0.54
C VAL A 43 -6.88 -1.98 -0.05
N GLU A 44 -7.00 -1.85 1.27
CA GLU A 44 -7.57 -0.67 1.91
C GLU A 44 -6.45 0.33 2.21
N VAL A 45 -6.60 1.56 1.70
CA VAL A 45 -5.62 2.63 1.93
C VAL A 45 -6.30 3.79 2.66
N SER A 46 -5.80 4.10 3.86
CA SER A 46 -6.32 5.18 4.69
C SER A 46 -5.57 6.49 4.48
N VAL A 47 -6.32 7.55 4.26
CA VAL A 47 -5.84 8.94 4.19
C VAL A 47 -6.60 9.82 5.19
N THR A 48 -5.98 10.91 5.60
CA THR A 48 -6.58 11.93 6.46
C THR A 48 -6.91 13.15 5.64
N VAL A 49 -8.11 13.70 5.82
CA VAL A 49 -8.60 14.88 5.08
C VAL A 49 -9.24 15.88 6.03
N SER A 50 -9.18 17.17 5.67
CA SER A 50 -9.87 18.20 6.43
C SER A 50 -11.38 18.03 6.36
N LYS A 51 -12.11 18.64 7.29
CA LYS A 51 -13.57 18.68 7.29
C LYS A 51 -14.17 19.21 5.99
N GLU A 52 -13.60 20.26 5.41
CA GLU A 52 -14.07 20.84 4.16
C GLU A 52 -13.87 19.88 2.98
N GLU A 53 -12.72 19.21 2.93
CA GLU A 53 -12.43 18.23 1.89
C GLU A 53 -13.33 17.00 2.05
N PHE A 54 -13.48 16.48 3.28
CA PHE A 54 -14.36 15.37 3.59
C PHE A 54 -15.80 15.64 3.13
N ALA A 55 -16.35 16.82 3.42
CA ALA A 55 -17.70 17.21 3.01
C ALA A 55 -17.84 17.30 1.47
N ARG A 56 -16.81 17.80 0.76
CA ARG A 56 -16.80 17.87 -0.70
C ARG A 56 -16.72 16.49 -1.37
N ILE A 57 -15.97 15.56 -0.79
CA ILE A 57 -15.90 14.17 -1.24
C ILE A 57 -17.22 13.45 -0.95
N ALA A 58 -17.79 13.63 0.24
CA ALA A 58 -19.07 13.05 0.65
C ALA A 58 -20.23 13.54 -0.24
N SER A 59 -20.26 14.83 -0.60
CA SER A 59 -21.27 15.42 -1.49
C SER A 59 -21.09 15.06 -2.98
N GLY A 60 -19.98 14.43 -3.37
CA GLY A 60 -19.70 14.06 -4.75
C GLY A 60 -19.31 15.22 -5.67
N ILE A 61 -19.09 16.41 -5.10
CA ILE A 61 -18.54 17.58 -5.82
C ILE A 61 -17.10 17.26 -6.25
N VAL A 62 -16.34 16.63 -5.37
CA VAL A 62 -14.97 16.17 -5.62
C VAL A 62 -14.99 14.67 -5.90
N ARG A 63 -14.39 14.27 -7.02
CA ARG A 63 -14.33 12.87 -7.51
C ARG A 63 -12.90 12.33 -7.64
N TYR A 64 -11.94 13.07 -7.09
CA TYR A 64 -10.55 12.67 -7.06
C TYR A 64 -9.89 13.19 -5.79
N HIS A 65 -8.81 12.56 -5.38
CA HIS A 65 -7.98 13.00 -4.28
C HIS A 65 -6.50 12.87 -4.67
N VAL A 66 -5.69 13.81 -4.21
CA VAL A 66 -4.26 13.84 -4.49
C VAL A 66 -3.52 13.38 -3.24
N THR A 67 -2.73 12.32 -3.38
CA THR A 67 -2.07 11.69 -2.24
C THR A 67 -0.64 11.27 -2.57
N ASP A 68 0.22 11.26 -1.56
CA ASP A 68 1.59 10.72 -1.61
C ASP A 68 1.65 9.25 -1.18
N ARG A 69 0.50 8.65 -0.85
CA ARG A 69 0.39 7.24 -0.49
C ARG A 69 0.69 6.36 -1.70
N ARG A 70 1.48 5.32 -1.45
CA ARG A 70 1.91 4.33 -2.45
C ARG A 70 1.06 3.06 -2.37
N GLY A 71 1.02 2.31 -3.46
CA GLY A 71 0.31 1.02 -3.52
C GLY A 71 -1.21 1.15 -3.64
N ILE A 72 -1.69 2.29 -4.15
CA ILE A 72 -3.10 2.46 -4.53
C ILE A 72 -3.25 2.02 -5.99
N GLU A 73 -4.14 1.08 -6.24
CA GLU A 73 -4.44 0.53 -7.55
C GLU A 73 -5.95 0.63 -7.85
N ASP A 74 -6.32 0.51 -9.13
CA ASP A 74 -7.73 0.37 -9.52
C ASP A 74 -8.36 -0.84 -8.82
N GLY A 75 -9.58 -0.67 -8.32
CA GLY A 75 -10.27 -1.67 -7.52
C GLY A 75 -9.78 -1.78 -6.07
N ASN A 76 -8.94 -0.87 -5.59
CA ASN A 76 -8.69 -0.72 -4.15
C ASN A 76 -9.80 0.10 -3.48
N ASP A 77 -9.84 0.06 -2.16
CA ASP A 77 -10.74 0.90 -1.38
C ASP A 77 -9.92 1.98 -0.68
N ILE A 78 -10.26 3.25 -0.90
CA ILE A 78 -9.63 4.39 -0.23
C ILE A 78 -10.54 4.87 0.91
N ILE A 79 -9.98 4.99 2.10
CA ILE A 79 -10.69 5.39 3.32
C ILE A 79 -10.25 6.80 3.69
N PHE A 80 -11.17 7.75 3.58
CA PHE A 80 -11.00 9.12 4.02
C PHE A 80 -11.39 9.23 5.49
N ASN A 81 -10.45 9.65 6.34
CA ASN A 81 -10.68 9.91 7.75
C ASN A 81 -10.69 11.43 7.97
N GLU A 82 -11.78 11.96 8.50
CA GLU A 82 -11.89 13.38 8.81
C GLU A 82 -11.03 13.70 10.04
N VAL A 83 -10.22 14.76 9.91
CA VAL A 83 -9.47 15.34 11.01
C VAL A 83 -9.90 16.79 11.25
N GLU A 84 -9.76 17.23 12.50
CA GLU A 84 -9.94 18.62 12.90
C GLU A 84 -8.90 19.55 12.24
N SER A 85 -9.05 20.85 12.46
CA SER A 85 -8.17 21.89 11.87
C SER A 85 -6.69 21.77 12.29
N ASP A 86 -6.39 20.99 13.33
CA ASP A 86 -5.03 20.67 13.75
C ASP A 86 -4.35 19.60 12.88
N GLY A 87 -5.10 18.93 12.00
CA GLY A 87 -4.62 17.91 11.07
C GLY A 87 -4.29 16.57 11.73
N PHE A 88 -4.56 16.39 13.04
CA PHE A 88 -4.21 15.18 13.78
C PHE A 88 -5.37 14.59 14.56
N THR A 89 -6.20 15.44 15.17
CA THR A 89 -7.33 14.98 15.97
C THR A 89 -8.41 14.42 15.05
N GLN A 90 -8.66 13.11 15.14
CA GLN A 90 -9.69 12.46 14.35
C GLN A 90 -11.07 12.77 14.91
N THR A 91 -12.00 13.15 14.04
CA THR A 91 -13.40 13.43 14.43
C THR A 91 -14.22 12.15 14.61
N GLY A 92 -13.72 11.02 14.09
CA GLY A 92 -14.40 9.73 14.05
C GLY A 92 -15.23 9.52 12.78
N HIS A 93 -15.37 10.52 11.91
CA HIS A 93 -16.01 10.33 10.62
C HIS A 93 -15.06 9.67 9.62
N ARG A 94 -15.59 8.66 8.92
CA ARG A 94 -14.87 7.93 7.88
C ARG A 94 -15.75 7.73 6.66
N LEU A 95 -15.14 7.77 5.48
CA LEU A 95 -15.80 7.56 4.21
C LEU A 95 -14.93 6.64 3.34
N THR A 96 -15.48 5.50 2.96
CA THR A 96 -14.81 4.58 2.03
C THR A 96 -15.31 4.81 0.62
N LYS A 97 -14.39 4.89 -0.34
CA LYS A 97 -14.68 4.98 -1.77
C LYS A 97 -13.89 3.93 -2.54
N ARG A 98 -14.47 3.45 -3.64
CA ARG A 98 -13.81 2.52 -4.56
C ARG A 98 -12.92 3.31 -5.50
N VAL A 99 -11.66 2.92 -5.62
CA VAL A 99 -10.75 3.50 -6.60
C VAL A 99 -11.14 3.02 -8.00
N LEU A 100 -11.29 3.95 -8.93
CA LEU A 100 -11.65 3.71 -10.33
C LEU A 100 -10.47 3.92 -11.29
N ASP A 101 -9.56 4.84 -10.97
CA ASP A 101 -8.38 5.13 -11.77
C ASP A 101 -7.30 5.78 -10.90
N VAL A 102 -6.03 5.54 -11.24
CA VAL A 102 -4.87 6.12 -10.54
C VAL A 102 -3.89 6.64 -11.57
N LYS A 103 -3.56 7.94 -11.46
CA LYS A 103 -2.54 8.58 -12.30
C LYS A 103 -1.38 9.07 -11.45
N SER A 104 -0.19 8.57 -11.76
CA SER A 104 1.04 8.98 -11.09
C SER A 104 1.58 10.31 -11.60
N TYR A 105 2.53 10.89 -10.87
CA TYR A 105 3.27 12.09 -11.29
C TYR A 105 4.02 11.93 -12.62
N LEU A 106 4.32 10.69 -13.02
CA LEU A 106 4.93 10.39 -14.33
C LEU A 106 3.95 10.59 -15.50
N GLN A 107 2.64 10.53 -15.22
CA GLN A 107 1.58 10.62 -16.22
C GLN A 107 0.90 12.00 -16.24
N VAL A 108 1.03 12.78 -15.17
CA VAL A 108 0.36 14.08 -15.01
C VAL A 108 1.40 15.19 -14.91
N GLN A 109 1.49 16.01 -15.94
CA GLN A 109 2.40 17.15 -15.97
C GLN A 109 2.04 18.16 -14.86
N GLY A 110 3.03 18.54 -14.04
CA GLY A 110 2.86 19.49 -12.94
C GLY A 110 2.49 18.86 -11.60
N LEU A 111 2.29 17.54 -11.54
CA LEU A 111 2.15 16.85 -10.26
C LEU A 111 3.52 16.65 -9.61
N LYS A 112 3.60 16.84 -8.29
CA LYS A 112 4.85 16.72 -7.53
C LYS A 112 5.34 15.26 -7.51
N ASP A 113 6.65 15.08 -7.57
CA ASP A 113 7.28 13.76 -7.48
C ASP A 113 6.81 12.97 -6.26
N GLY A 114 6.42 11.72 -6.50
CA GLY A 114 5.89 10.82 -5.46
C GLY A 114 4.39 10.97 -5.17
N PHE A 115 3.70 11.95 -5.76
CA PHE A 115 2.24 12.08 -5.65
C PHE A 115 1.51 11.33 -6.77
N SER A 116 0.28 10.95 -6.47
CA SER A 116 -0.67 10.35 -7.41
C SER A 116 -2.05 11.00 -7.25
N ILE A 117 -2.80 11.03 -8.34
CA ILE A 117 -4.21 11.41 -8.38
C ILE A 117 -5.02 10.11 -8.39
N VAL A 118 -5.92 9.97 -7.42
CA VAL A 118 -6.81 8.82 -7.27
C VAL A 118 -8.22 9.27 -7.57
N SER A 119 -8.86 8.67 -8.57
CA SER A 119 -10.26 8.91 -8.91
C SER A 119 -11.17 7.84 -8.31
N PHE A 120 -12.37 8.25 -7.88
CA PHE A 120 -13.33 7.40 -7.19
C PHE A 120 -14.79 7.83 -7.44
#